data_AF-A0A1F8QNX1-F1
#
_entry.id   AF-A0A1F8QNX1-F1
#
_cell.length_a   1.000
_cell.length_b   1.000
_cell.length_c   1.000
_cell.angle_alpha   90.00
_cell.angle_beta   90.00
_cell.angle_gamma   90.00
#
_symmetry.space_group_name_H-M   'P 1'
#
loop_
_entity.id
_entity.type
_entity.pdbx_description
1 polymer ?
#
loop_
_entity_poly.entity_id
_entity_poly.type
_entity_poly.pdbx_seq_one_letter_code
_entity_poly.pdbx_strand_id
1 'polypeptide(L)'
;MRRDFFLFYAAHRDLYNSDPNAFVECSKETNYYTWYLESEAVRTNQSLRDNLAALDADYSRRIQRAVALYESVQKEGFQTRFPITLKTAKRLLPPTTRPGGPATGKQVGAKYFLADGCHRLALLMALGQEALPAAYFRVKYFQQFSPFDSTKLLVRRLLTEPSEYFRFLSSYYTAPEVFTNRDDFLKHIQTSKPELLAEALSVIRADGFDDGRASDG
;
A
#
# COMPACT_ATOMS: atom_id res chain seq x y z
N MET A 1 -1.57 -1.56 5.74
CA MET A 1 -1.96 -0.18 6.08
C MET A 1 -3.41 0.15 5.77
N ARG A 2 -3.82 0.35 4.50
CA ARG A 2 -5.22 0.72 4.19
C ARG A 2 -6.24 -0.33 4.65
N ARG A 3 -5.92 -1.62 4.47
CA ARG A 3 -6.74 -2.73 4.96
C ARG A 3 -6.88 -2.66 6.48
N ASP A 4 -5.75 -2.49 7.16
CA ASP A 4 -5.69 -2.47 8.62
C ASP A 4 -6.43 -1.25 9.19
N PHE A 5 -6.50 -0.12 8.48
CA PHE A 5 -7.39 0.98 8.83
C PHE A 5 -8.87 0.56 8.87
N PHE A 6 -9.35 -0.22 7.91
CA PHE A 6 -10.73 -0.70 7.92
C PHE A 6 -10.99 -1.71 9.04
N LEU A 7 -9.99 -2.54 9.38
CA LEU A 7 -10.06 -3.41 10.56
C LEU A 7 -10.10 -2.58 11.86
N PHE A 8 -9.26 -1.55 11.95
CA PHE A 8 -9.28 -0.59 13.07
C PHE A 8 -10.64 0.11 13.21
N TYR A 9 -11.19 0.62 12.10
CA TYR A 9 -12.52 1.24 12.09
C TYR A 9 -13.59 0.26 12.56
N ALA A 10 -13.62 -0.96 12.03
CA ALA A 10 -14.58 -1.97 12.44
C ALA A 10 -14.52 -2.26 13.96
N ALA A 11 -13.32 -2.30 14.53
CA ALA A 11 -13.11 -2.53 15.96
C ALA A 11 -13.47 -1.31 16.86
N HIS A 12 -13.45 -0.09 16.32
CA HIS A 12 -13.69 1.15 17.07
C HIS A 12 -14.89 1.94 16.52
N ARG A 13 -15.84 1.25 15.88
CA ARG A 13 -17.00 1.87 15.23
C ARG A 13 -17.86 2.65 16.21
N ASP A 14 -18.01 2.14 17.42
CA ASP A 14 -18.79 2.80 18.48
C ASP A 14 -18.15 4.14 18.89
N LEU A 15 -16.82 4.18 19.00
CA LEU A 15 -16.08 5.42 19.28
C LEU A 15 -16.31 6.45 18.17
N TYR A 16 -16.24 6.04 16.90
CA TYR A 16 -16.52 6.96 15.79
C TYR A 16 -17.94 7.53 15.85
N ASN A 17 -18.92 6.71 16.22
CA ASN A 17 -20.32 7.13 16.29
C ASN A 17 -20.61 8.07 17.47
N SER A 18 -19.94 7.86 18.62
CA SER A 18 -20.12 8.71 19.81
C SER A 18 -19.27 9.99 19.76
N ASP A 19 -18.03 9.89 19.28
CA ASP A 19 -17.06 10.98 19.21
C ASP A 19 -16.12 10.81 17.99
N PRO A 20 -16.52 11.34 16.81
CA PRO A 20 -15.71 11.27 15.61
C PRO A 20 -14.33 11.92 15.76
N ASN A 21 -14.18 12.94 16.62
CA ASN A 21 -12.92 13.64 16.79
C ASN A 21 -11.95 12.78 17.60
N ALA A 22 -12.41 12.18 18.71
CA ALA A 22 -11.61 11.22 19.47
C ALA A 22 -11.17 10.03 18.61
N PHE A 23 -12.05 9.51 17.75
CA PHE A 23 -11.67 8.47 16.80
C PHE A 23 -10.54 8.92 15.85
N VAL A 24 -10.64 10.14 15.30
CA VAL A 24 -9.60 10.68 14.39
C VAL A 24 -8.28 10.79 15.13
N GLU A 25 -8.25 11.31 16.35
CA GLU A 25 -7.03 11.40 17.15
C GLU A 25 -6.45 10.01 17.44
N CYS A 26 -7.26 9.03 17.85
CA CYS A 26 -6.79 7.65 18.02
C CYS A 26 -6.23 7.05 16.72
N SER A 27 -6.81 7.39 15.56
CA SER A 27 -6.33 6.89 14.27
C SER A 27 -4.95 7.45 13.87
N LYS A 28 -4.52 8.58 14.46
CA LYS A 28 -3.19 9.15 14.24
C LYS A 28 -2.07 8.27 14.79
N GLU A 29 -2.35 7.43 15.76
CA GLU A 29 -1.40 6.45 16.32
C GLU A 29 -1.19 5.22 15.42
N THR A 30 -1.88 5.15 14.26
CA THR A 30 -1.80 4.00 13.36
C THR A 30 -0.84 4.24 12.19
N ASN A 31 -0.30 3.15 11.63
CA ASN A 31 0.49 3.18 10.38
C ASN A 31 -0.26 3.82 9.20
N TYR A 32 -1.60 3.92 9.26
CA TYR A 32 -2.37 4.58 8.22
C TYR A 32 -2.19 6.11 8.23
N TYR A 33 -2.00 6.72 9.39
CA TYR A 33 -1.67 8.14 9.50
C TYR A 33 -0.27 8.43 8.98
N THR A 34 0.74 7.68 9.43
CA THR A 34 2.12 7.78 8.92
C THR A 34 2.17 7.66 7.40
N TRP A 35 1.45 6.68 6.84
CA TRP A 35 1.33 6.54 5.40
C TRP A 35 0.68 7.75 4.72
N TYR A 36 -0.40 8.27 5.30
CA TYR A 36 -1.07 9.44 4.76
C TYR A 36 -0.13 10.65 4.74
N LEU A 37 0.55 10.93 5.85
CA LEU A 37 1.49 12.03 5.98
C LEU A 37 2.66 11.91 4.99
N GLU A 38 3.36 10.77 5.02
CA GLU A 38 4.64 10.62 4.33
C GLU A 38 4.47 10.35 2.83
N SER A 39 3.35 9.77 2.41
CA SER A 39 3.17 9.36 1.01
C SER A 39 1.98 9.98 0.31
N GLU A 40 0.81 10.08 0.95
CA GLU A 40 -0.39 10.55 0.23
C GLU A 40 -0.47 12.07 0.20
N ALA A 41 -0.50 12.71 1.37
CA ALA A 41 -0.73 14.14 1.52
C ALA A 41 0.29 14.95 0.72
N VAL A 42 1.58 14.67 0.92
CA VAL A 42 2.69 15.33 0.21
C VAL A 42 2.61 15.13 -1.30
N ARG A 43 2.18 13.95 -1.76
CA ARG A 43 2.09 13.64 -3.19
C ARG A 43 0.93 14.36 -3.87
N THR A 44 -0.22 14.45 -3.20
CA THR A 44 -1.42 15.04 -3.78
C THR A 44 -1.52 16.54 -3.58
N ASN A 45 -0.92 17.07 -2.52
CA ASN A 45 -0.92 18.49 -2.22
C ASN A 45 0.30 18.87 -1.37
N GLN A 46 1.38 19.28 -2.03
CA GLN A 46 2.64 19.61 -1.35
C GLN A 46 2.51 20.74 -0.32
N SER A 47 1.56 21.67 -0.50
CA SER A 47 1.38 22.80 0.42
C SER A 47 0.82 22.39 1.79
N LEU A 48 0.33 21.15 1.95
CA LEU A 48 -0.09 20.63 3.26
C LEU A 48 1.10 20.39 4.20
N ARG A 49 2.33 20.23 3.66
CA ARG A 49 3.50 19.87 4.47
C ARG A 49 3.84 20.93 5.52
N ASP A 50 3.66 22.19 5.15
CA ASP A 50 4.06 23.33 5.98
C ASP A 50 2.87 23.93 6.75
N ASN A 51 1.69 23.31 6.66
CA ASN A 51 0.47 23.77 7.30
C ASN A 51 -0.23 22.63 8.07
N LEU A 52 0.18 22.44 9.33
CA LEU A 52 -0.33 21.39 10.20
C LEU A 52 -1.85 21.44 10.39
N ALA A 53 -2.43 22.64 10.54
CA ALA A 53 -3.87 22.78 10.69
C ALA A 53 -4.64 22.32 9.44
N ALA A 54 -4.13 22.65 8.25
CA ALA A 54 -4.71 22.19 6.99
C ALA A 54 -4.56 20.68 6.80
N LEU A 55 -3.43 20.12 7.22
CA LEU A 55 -3.12 18.70 7.17
C LEU A 55 -4.05 17.88 8.09
N ASP A 56 -4.26 18.34 9.32
CA ASP A 56 -5.20 17.71 10.25
C ASP A 56 -6.63 17.75 9.72
N ALA A 57 -7.08 18.91 9.23
CA ALA A 57 -8.41 19.03 8.63
C ALA A 57 -8.58 18.12 7.40
N ASP A 58 -7.54 17.93 6.60
CA ASP A 58 -7.56 17.04 5.45
C ASP A 58 -7.57 15.56 5.85
N TYR A 59 -6.80 15.20 6.88
CA TYR A 59 -6.84 13.86 7.44
C TYR A 59 -8.23 13.51 7.99
N SER A 60 -8.87 14.41 8.75
CA SER A 60 -10.24 14.22 9.24
C SER A 60 -11.23 13.96 8.09
N ARG A 61 -11.16 14.75 7.01
CA ARG A 61 -11.99 14.53 5.81
C ARG A 61 -11.70 13.19 5.15
N ARG A 62 -10.45 12.75 5.14
CA ARG A 62 -10.05 11.45 4.60
C ARG A 62 -10.62 10.29 5.41
N ILE A 63 -10.59 10.39 6.74
CA ILE A 63 -11.20 9.41 7.64
C ILE A 63 -12.70 9.33 7.38
N GLN A 64 -13.40 10.47 7.35
CA GLN A 64 -14.83 10.52 7.03
C GLN A 64 -15.17 9.86 5.69
N ARG A 65 -14.38 10.11 4.64
CA ARG A 65 -14.58 9.46 3.32
C ARG A 65 -14.35 7.96 3.36
N ALA A 66 -13.34 7.50 4.11
CA ALA A 66 -13.06 6.08 4.24
C ALA A 66 -14.16 5.37 5.06
N VAL A 67 -14.65 5.98 6.14
CA VAL A 67 -15.79 5.49 6.92
C VAL A 67 -17.06 5.44 6.06
N ALA A 68 -17.38 6.52 5.32
CA ALA A 68 -18.53 6.52 4.41
C ALA A 68 -18.43 5.42 3.34
N LEU A 69 -17.22 5.11 2.86
CA LEU A 69 -17.00 3.97 1.97
C LEU A 69 -17.29 2.64 2.67
N TYR A 70 -16.81 2.44 3.90
CA TYR A 70 -17.10 1.23 4.68
C TYR A 70 -18.61 1.05 4.85
N GLU A 71 -19.30 2.07 5.35
CA GLU A 71 -20.73 2.04 5.63
C GLU A 71 -21.56 1.82 4.36
N SER A 72 -21.22 2.48 3.25
CA SER A 72 -21.92 2.27 1.98
C SER A 72 -21.76 0.85 1.44
N VAL A 73 -20.56 0.26 1.55
CA VAL A 73 -20.33 -1.12 1.09
C VAL A 73 -21.01 -2.14 2.01
N GLN A 74 -21.04 -1.91 3.33
CA GLN A 74 -21.79 -2.77 4.26
C GLN A 74 -23.29 -2.75 3.96
N LYS A 75 -23.85 -1.56 3.69
CA LYS A 75 -25.29 -1.38 3.49
C LYS A 75 -25.75 -1.81 2.09
N GLU A 76 -24.99 -1.47 1.05
CA GLU A 76 -25.42 -1.55 -0.34
C GLU A 76 -24.59 -2.52 -1.18
N GLY A 77 -23.52 -3.09 -0.62
CA GLY A 77 -22.54 -3.86 -1.36
C GLY A 77 -21.58 -2.99 -2.18
N PHE A 78 -20.69 -3.64 -2.93
CA PHE A 78 -19.74 -2.94 -3.79
C PHE A 78 -20.46 -2.27 -4.98
N GLN A 79 -20.29 -0.95 -5.10
CA GLN A 79 -20.91 -0.15 -6.15
C GLN A 79 -20.08 -0.21 -7.45
N THR A 80 -20.46 -1.09 -8.38
CA THR A 80 -19.73 -1.32 -9.66
C THR A 80 -19.66 -0.10 -10.60
N ARG A 81 -20.54 0.90 -10.41
CA ARG A 81 -20.44 2.21 -11.10
C ARG A 81 -19.15 2.97 -10.74
N PHE A 82 -18.51 2.62 -9.62
CA PHE A 82 -17.21 3.12 -9.19
C PHE A 82 -16.20 1.96 -9.15
N PRO A 83 -15.70 1.50 -10.30
CA PRO A 83 -14.81 0.35 -10.36
C PRO A 83 -13.38 0.69 -9.90
N ILE A 84 -12.68 -0.31 -9.37
CA ILE A 84 -11.24 -0.25 -9.13
C ILE A 84 -10.53 -0.13 -10.49
N THR A 85 -9.57 0.78 -10.60
CA THR A 85 -8.80 0.93 -11.84
C THR A 85 -7.42 0.32 -11.69
N LEU A 86 -7.14 -0.68 -12.52
CA LEU A 86 -5.82 -1.25 -12.73
C LEU A 86 -5.17 -0.61 -13.96
N LYS A 87 -3.85 -0.44 -13.93
CA LYS A 87 -3.03 -0.03 -15.07
C LYS A 87 -2.14 -1.17 -15.51
N THR A 88 -1.94 -1.26 -16.80
CA THR A 88 -0.96 -2.14 -17.44
C THR A 88 -0.39 -1.47 -18.68
N ALA A 89 0.68 -2.01 -19.27
CA ALA A 89 1.25 -1.44 -20.48
C ALA A 89 1.92 -2.46 -21.39
N LYS A 90 2.09 -2.10 -22.67
CA LYS A 90 2.92 -2.84 -23.62
C LYS A 90 4.37 -2.94 -23.13
N ARG A 91 4.91 -1.81 -22.67
CA ARG A 91 6.25 -1.71 -22.09
C ARG A 91 6.14 -1.13 -20.68
N LEU A 92 6.45 -1.94 -19.69
CA LEU A 92 6.65 -1.47 -18.32
C LEU A 92 8.05 -0.84 -18.21
N LEU A 93 8.08 0.39 -17.73
CA LEU A 93 9.29 1.09 -17.35
C LEU A 93 9.56 0.81 -15.86
N PRO A 94 10.82 0.94 -15.39
CA PRO A 94 11.14 0.80 -13.98
C PRO A 94 10.26 1.71 -13.09
N PRO A 95 9.92 1.29 -11.86
CA PRO A 95 9.16 2.13 -10.93
C PRO A 95 9.90 3.42 -10.57
N THR A 96 9.13 4.48 -10.30
CA THR A 96 9.64 5.82 -9.97
C THR A 96 8.90 6.42 -8.78
N THR A 97 9.52 7.35 -8.06
CA THR A 97 8.88 8.08 -6.94
C THR A 97 8.08 9.31 -7.39
N ARG A 98 8.15 9.65 -8.68
CA ARG A 98 7.39 10.75 -9.30
C ARG A 98 7.38 10.58 -10.83
N PRO A 99 6.37 11.11 -11.54
CA PRO A 99 6.36 11.10 -13.00
C PRO A 99 7.65 11.69 -13.59
N GLY A 100 8.34 10.94 -14.45
CA GLY A 100 9.61 11.35 -15.06
C GLY A 100 10.82 11.39 -14.12
N GLY A 101 10.68 10.90 -12.88
CA GLY A 101 11.79 10.80 -11.93
C GLY A 101 12.76 9.67 -12.22
N PRO A 102 13.87 9.59 -11.46
CA PRO A 102 14.79 8.47 -11.54
C PRO A 102 14.11 7.17 -11.08
N ALA A 103 14.56 6.05 -11.63
CA ALA A 103 14.09 4.72 -11.23
C ALA A 103 14.45 4.43 -9.77
N THR A 104 13.58 3.70 -9.06
CA THR A 104 13.85 3.28 -7.67
C THR A 104 14.91 2.19 -7.55
N GLY A 105 15.33 1.60 -8.67
CA GLY A 105 16.22 0.44 -8.72
C GLY A 105 15.50 -0.91 -8.65
N LYS A 106 14.18 -0.92 -8.38
CA LYS A 106 13.38 -2.14 -8.41
C LYS A 106 13.15 -2.63 -9.83
N GLN A 107 13.27 -3.93 -10.01
CA GLN A 107 12.73 -4.65 -11.15
C GLN A 107 11.45 -5.33 -10.66
N VAL A 108 10.36 -5.25 -11.43
CA VAL A 108 9.07 -5.85 -11.06
C VAL A 108 8.45 -6.54 -12.27
N GLY A 109 8.09 -7.81 -12.12
CA GLY A 109 7.42 -8.63 -13.11
C GLY A 109 5.89 -8.55 -13.06
N ALA A 110 5.33 -7.83 -12.08
CA ALA A 110 3.90 -7.60 -11.96
C ALA A 110 3.31 -6.93 -13.22
N LYS A 111 2.20 -7.46 -13.72
CA LYS A 111 1.55 -6.98 -14.96
C LYS A 111 0.50 -5.90 -14.73
N TYR A 112 -0.08 -5.85 -13.53
CA TYR A 112 -1.17 -4.94 -13.18
C TYR A 112 -0.80 -4.13 -11.95
N PHE A 113 -1.02 -2.83 -12.03
CA PHE A 113 -0.73 -1.88 -10.97
C PHE A 113 -1.99 -1.13 -10.58
N LEU A 114 -2.26 -1.05 -9.29
CA LEU A 114 -3.40 -0.34 -8.77
C LEU A 114 -3.22 1.18 -8.99
N ALA A 115 -4.21 1.83 -9.59
CA ALA A 115 -4.15 3.27 -9.85
C ALA A 115 -5.24 4.07 -9.14
N ASP A 116 -6.47 3.56 -9.16
CA ASP A 116 -7.59 4.14 -8.42
C ASP A 116 -8.39 3.01 -7.75
N GLY A 117 -9.00 3.32 -6.61
CA GLY A 117 -9.72 2.35 -5.80
C GLY A 117 -8.87 1.62 -4.78
N CYS A 118 -7.73 2.17 -4.36
CA CYS A 118 -6.90 1.56 -3.33
C CYS A 118 -7.64 1.30 -2.01
N HIS A 119 -8.51 2.22 -1.58
CA HIS A 119 -9.37 2.02 -0.41
C HIS A 119 -10.49 1.02 -0.66
N ARG A 120 -11.07 1.02 -1.86
CA ARG A 120 -12.09 0.05 -2.26
C ARG A 120 -11.54 -1.38 -2.22
N LEU A 121 -10.36 -1.61 -2.81
CA LEU A 121 -9.68 -2.90 -2.74
C LEU A 121 -9.32 -3.27 -1.29
N ALA A 122 -8.73 -2.33 -0.54
CA ALA A 122 -8.35 -2.57 0.84
C ALA A 122 -9.54 -2.93 1.75
N LEU A 123 -10.70 -2.32 1.50
CA LEU A 123 -11.94 -2.65 2.19
C LEU A 123 -12.40 -4.06 1.83
N LEU A 124 -12.44 -4.41 0.56
CA LEU A 124 -12.81 -5.77 0.13
C LEU A 124 -11.91 -6.82 0.80
N MET A 125 -10.60 -6.58 0.86
CA MET A 125 -9.65 -7.44 1.57
C MET A 125 -9.96 -7.51 3.08
N ALA A 126 -10.31 -6.39 3.72
CA ALA A 126 -10.68 -6.37 5.14
C ALA A 126 -11.99 -7.13 5.41
N LEU A 127 -12.88 -7.21 4.42
CA LEU A 127 -14.10 -8.01 4.44
C LEU A 127 -13.87 -9.48 4.03
N GLY A 128 -12.61 -9.91 3.92
CA GLY A 128 -12.26 -11.30 3.62
C GLY A 128 -12.29 -11.69 2.15
N GLN A 129 -12.39 -10.74 1.21
CA GLN A 129 -12.31 -11.06 -0.21
C GLN A 129 -10.85 -11.34 -0.62
N GLU A 130 -10.60 -12.57 -1.08
CA GLU A 130 -9.29 -13.01 -1.56
C GLU A 130 -9.08 -12.80 -3.06
N ALA A 131 -10.18 -12.77 -3.83
CA ALA A 131 -10.16 -12.54 -5.27
C ALA A 131 -11.04 -11.34 -5.64
N LEU A 132 -10.60 -10.57 -6.63
CA LEU A 132 -11.35 -9.42 -7.13
C LEU A 132 -12.25 -9.84 -8.31
N PRO A 133 -13.59 -9.78 -8.18
CA PRO A 133 -14.49 -10.10 -9.29
C PRO A 133 -14.26 -9.19 -10.51
N ALA A 134 -14.42 -9.73 -11.71
CA ALA A 134 -14.24 -8.98 -12.96
C ALA A 134 -15.12 -7.71 -13.05
N ALA A 135 -16.34 -7.77 -12.49
CA ALA A 135 -17.25 -6.63 -12.44
C ALA A 135 -16.75 -5.47 -11.55
N TYR A 136 -15.78 -5.71 -10.67
CA TYR A 136 -15.33 -4.74 -9.68
C TYR A 136 -14.17 -3.88 -10.18
N PHE A 137 -13.55 -4.24 -11.31
CA PHE A 137 -12.40 -3.49 -11.83
C PHE A 137 -12.49 -3.20 -13.32
N ARG A 138 -11.68 -2.23 -13.74
CA ARG A 138 -11.40 -1.92 -15.15
C ARG A 138 -9.89 -1.84 -15.33
N VAL A 139 -9.43 -2.24 -16.51
CA VAL A 139 -8.02 -2.18 -16.88
C VAL A 139 -7.81 -1.03 -17.86
N LYS A 140 -6.89 -0.13 -17.52
CA LYS A 140 -6.36 0.89 -18.44
C LYS A 140 -5.04 0.41 -19.02
N TYR A 141 -4.98 0.30 -20.34
CA TYR A 141 -3.81 -0.13 -21.08
C TYR A 141 -3.05 1.07 -21.65
N PHE A 142 -1.73 1.11 -21.46
CA PHE A 142 -0.85 2.17 -21.95
C PHE A 142 0.21 1.62 -22.91
N GLN A 143 0.76 2.46 -23.79
CA GLN A 143 1.94 2.07 -24.58
C GLN A 143 3.18 1.92 -23.69
N GLN A 144 3.39 2.88 -22.79
CA GLN A 144 4.45 2.88 -21.80
C GLN A 144 3.88 3.31 -20.45
N PHE A 145 4.34 2.67 -19.37
CA PHE A 145 3.92 3.00 -18.01
C PHE A 145 5.05 2.74 -17.02
N SER A 146 5.32 3.71 -16.14
CA SER A 146 6.18 3.54 -14.97
C SER A 146 5.28 3.50 -13.73
N PRO A 147 5.33 2.41 -12.92
CA PRO A 147 4.64 2.35 -11.65
C PRO A 147 5.18 3.38 -10.66
N PHE A 148 4.30 3.93 -9.82
CA PHE A 148 4.72 4.72 -8.68
C PHE A 148 5.14 3.79 -7.54
N ASP A 149 6.28 4.08 -6.92
CA ASP A 149 6.77 3.33 -5.76
C ASP A 149 7.31 4.29 -4.69
N SER A 150 6.67 4.28 -3.52
CA SER A 150 7.10 4.99 -2.32
C SER A 150 7.49 4.04 -1.18
N THR A 151 7.69 2.75 -1.47
CA THR A 151 7.92 1.72 -0.45
C THR A 151 9.14 2.03 0.40
N LYS A 152 10.29 2.38 -0.19
CA LYS A 152 11.50 2.76 0.56
C LYS A 152 11.26 3.88 1.57
N LEU A 153 10.49 4.91 1.17
CA LEU A 153 10.14 6.02 2.04
C LEU A 153 9.27 5.54 3.21
N LEU A 154 8.30 4.69 2.91
CA LEU A 154 7.36 4.18 3.90
C LEU A 154 8.00 3.20 4.88
N VAL A 155 8.82 2.27 4.40
CA VAL A 155 9.46 1.27 5.27
C VAL A 155 10.39 1.93 6.29
N ARG A 156 11.17 2.94 5.88
CA ARG A 156 12.00 3.73 6.80
C ARG A 156 11.17 4.46 7.87
N ARG A 157 10.01 5.00 7.49
CA ARG A 157 9.15 5.79 8.37
C ARG A 157 8.25 4.97 9.29
N LEU A 158 7.90 3.77 8.85
CA LEU A 158 7.06 2.84 9.61
C LEU A 158 7.89 1.97 10.56
N LEU A 159 9.23 2.15 10.59
CA LEU A 159 10.16 1.34 11.37
C LEU A 159 9.86 -0.16 11.22
N THR A 160 9.55 -0.59 9.99
CA THR A 160 9.17 -1.99 9.77
C THR A 160 10.33 -2.86 10.16
N GLU A 161 10.15 -3.63 11.25
CA GLU A 161 11.12 -4.61 11.70
C GLU A 161 11.44 -5.53 10.51
N PRO A 162 12.71 -5.95 10.32
CA PRO A 162 13.06 -6.83 9.21
C PRO A 162 12.14 -8.06 9.10
N SER A 163 11.70 -8.59 10.25
CA SER A 163 10.75 -9.70 10.31
C SER A 163 9.38 -9.41 9.68
N GLU A 164 8.86 -8.21 9.85
CA GLU A 164 7.60 -7.77 9.24
C GLU A 164 7.77 -7.51 7.75
N TYR A 165 8.91 -6.97 7.34
CA TYR A 165 9.24 -6.74 5.93
C TYR A 165 9.28 -8.06 5.15
N PHE A 166 9.99 -9.07 5.65
CA PHE A 166 10.06 -10.38 4.98
C PHE A 166 8.72 -11.14 5.03
N ARG A 167 7.93 -10.96 6.10
CA ARG A 167 6.55 -11.48 6.15
C ARG A 167 5.70 -10.85 5.05
N PHE A 168 5.83 -9.55 4.84
CA PHE A 168 5.14 -8.84 3.76
C PHE A 168 5.58 -9.36 2.38
N LEU A 169 6.88 -9.46 2.10
CA LEU A 169 7.37 -9.98 0.81
C LEU A 169 6.92 -11.42 0.56
N SER A 170 6.86 -12.25 1.60
CA SER A 170 6.43 -13.65 1.50
C SER A 170 5.02 -13.78 0.92
N SER A 171 4.13 -12.83 1.19
CA SER A 171 2.75 -12.84 0.65
C SER A 171 2.66 -12.83 -0.89
N TYR A 172 3.72 -12.42 -1.58
CA TYR A 172 3.81 -12.43 -3.03
C TYR A 172 4.80 -13.49 -3.55
N TYR A 173 6.02 -13.50 -3.01
CA TYR A 173 7.08 -14.33 -3.56
C TYR A 173 6.98 -15.80 -3.14
N THR A 174 6.56 -16.07 -1.90
CA THR A 174 6.66 -17.42 -1.32
C THR A 174 5.33 -17.94 -0.80
N ALA A 175 4.21 -17.28 -1.06
CA ALA A 175 2.91 -17.76 -0.60
C ALA A 175 2.64 -19.20 -1.10
N PRO A 176 2.11 -20.10 -0.23
CA PRO A 176 1.61 -19.83 1.12
C PRO A 176 2.67 -19.76 2.25
N GLU A 177 3.92 -20.15 1.99
CA GLU A 177 5.01 -20.11 2.97
C GLU A 177 5.35 -18.67 3.40
N VAL A 178 5.58 -18.50 4.70
CA VAL A 178 5.87 -17.21 5.32
C VAL A 178 7.24 -17.23 5.99
N PHE A 179 8.11 -16.32 5.58
CA PHE A 179 9.44 -16.15 6.14
C PHE A 179 9.56 -14.81 6.86
N THR A 180 10.35 -14.77 7.93
CA THR A 180 10.59 -13.56 8.74
C THR A 180 12.06 -13.14 8.74
N ASN A 181 12.88 -13.72 7.87
CA ASN A 181 14.28 -13.34 7.71
C ASN A 181 14.69 -13.47 6.25
N ARG A 182 15.78 -12.76 5.91
CA ARG A 182 16.29 -12.64 4.54
C ARG A 182 16.76 -13.98 3.98
N ASP A 183 17.52 -14.73 4.76
CA ASP A 183 18.28 -15.87 4.25
C ASP A 183 17.35 -17.05 3.93
N ASP A 184 16.39 -17.35 4.81
CA ASP A 184 15.40 -18.40 4.55
C ASP A 184 14.48 -18.01 3.37
N PHE A 185 14.07 -16.75 3.30
CA PHE A 185 13.29 -16.21 2.19
C PHE A 185 14.02 -16.37 0.85
N LEU A 186 15.27 -15.93 0.77
CA LEU A 186 16.08 -16.02 -0.45
C LEU A 186 16.40 -17.47 -0.82
N LYS A 187 16.73 -18.30 0.16
CA LYS A 187 16.99 -19.74 -0.05
C LYS A 187 15.77 -20.43 -0.63
N HIS A 188 14.56 -20.13 -0.11
CA HIS A 188 13.33 -20.66 -0.67
C HIS A 188 13.12 -20.20 -2.12
N ILE A 189 13.26 -18.90 -2.42
CA ILE A 189 13.10 -18.40 -3.79
C ILE A 189 14.11 -19.06 -4.73
N GLN A 190 15.38 -19.16 -4.34
CA GLN A 190 16.42 -19.79 -5.14
C GLN A 190 16.10 -21.25 -5.49
N THR A 191 15.43 -21.95 -4.57
CA THR A 191 15.10 -23.38 -4.75
C THR A 191 13.79 -23.58 -5.52
N SER A 192 12.75 -22.81 -5.17
CA SER A 192 11.38 -23.05 -5.64
C SER A 192 10.97 -22.18 -6.83
N LYS A 193 11.51 -20.96 -6.94
CA LYS A 193 11.15 -19.94 -7.94
C LYS A 193 12.38 -19.13 -8.39
N PRO A 194 13.43 -19.79 -8.91
CA PRO A 194 14.71 -19.13 -9.23
C PRO A 194 14.58 -17.97 -10.22
N GLU A 195 13.55 -17.97 -11.06
CA GLU A 195 13.23 -16.90 -12.00
C GLU A 195 12.86 -15.57 -11.31
N LEU A 196 12.39 -15.61 -10.05
CA LEU A 196 12.05 -14.42 -9.28
C LEU A 196 13.22 -13.90 -8.42
N LEU A 197 14.34 -14.62 -8.36
CA LEU A 197 15.45 -14.29 -7.46
C LEU A 197 16.05 -12.91 -7.76
N ALA A 198 16.27 -12.60 -9.04
CA ALA A 198 16.79 -11.29 -9.45
C ALA A 198 15.83 -10.15 -9.09
N GLU A 199 14.53 -10.38 -9.25
CA GLU A 199 13.48 -9.43 -8.86
C GLU A 199 13.52 -9.19 -7.34
N ALA A 200 13.46 -10.26 -6.54
CA ALA A 200 13.45 -10.20 -5.09
C ALA A 200 14.69 -9.49 -4.52
N LEU A 201 15.89 -9.79 -5.04
CA LEU A 201 17.11 -9.09 -4.65
C LEU A 201 17.05 -7.60 -4.99
N SER A 202 16.52 -7.23 -6.16
CA SER A 202 16.37 -5.81 -6.54
C SER A 202 15.42 -5.06 -5.60
N VAL A 203 14.35 -5.71 -5.15
CA VAL A 203 13.37 -5.14 -4.21
C VAL A 203 13.99 -4.95 -2.84
N ILE A 204 14.61 -6.00 -2.28
CA ILE A 204 15.31 -5.97 -0.98
C ILE A 204 16.34 -4.84 -0.95
N ARG A 205 17.17 -4.73 -2.00
CA ARG A 205 18.18 -3.67 -2.09
C ARG A 205 17.58 -2.28 -2.18
N ALA A 206 16.60 -2.09 -3.05
CA ALA A 206 15.97 -0.78 -3.24
C ALA A 206 15.30 -0.29 -1.95
N ASP A 207 14.71 -1.19 -1.17
CA ASP A 207 14.05 -0.87 0.10
C ASP A 207 15.03 -0.76 1.29
N GLY A 208 16.30 -1.15 1.13
CA GLY A 208 17.36 -0.98 2.13
C GLY A 208 17.59 -2.16 3.07
N PHE A 209 17.26 -3.39 2.65
CA PHE A 209 17.40 -4.63 3.43
C PHE A 209 18.48 -5.59 2.88
N ASP A 210 19.38 -5.12 2.01
CA ASP A 210 20.43 -5.96 1.41
C ASP A 210 21.56 -6.28 2.41
N ASP A 211 21.88 -5.32 3.28
CA ASP A 211 22.82 -5.47 4.37
C ASP A 211 22.04 -5.71 5.66
N GLY A 212 22.52 -6.58 6.55
CA GLY A 212 21.92 -6.86 7.86
C GLY A 212 21.85 -5.67 8.84
N ARG A 213 21.93 -4.43 8.33
CA ARG A 213 21.68 -3.17 8.99
C ARG A 213 20.98 -2.25 8.00
N ALA A 214 19.84 -1.69 8.39
CA ALA A 214 19.26 -0.55 7.69
C ALA A 214 20.36 0.52 7.57
N SER A 215 20.79 0.80 6.33
CA SER A 215 21.81 1.81 6.10
C SER A 215 21.18 3.18 6.33
N ASP A 216 21.60 3.81 7.44
CA ASP A 216 21.40 5.22 7.73
C ASP A 216 22.12 6.05 6.65
N GLY A 217 21.32 6.76 5.86
CA GLY A 217 21.74 7.63 4.76
C GLY A 217 20.53 8.30 4.13
#